data_AF-A0AAV1T3D2-F1
#
_entry.id   AF-A0AAV1T3D2-F1
#
_cell.length_a   1.000
_cell.length_b   1.000
_cell.length_c   1.000
_cell.angle_alpha   90.00
_cell.angle_beta   90.00
_cell.angle_gamma   90.00
#
_symmetry.space_group_name_H-M   'P 1'
#
loop_
_entity.id
_entity.type
_entity.pdbx_description
1 polymer ?
#
loop_
_entity_poly.entity_id
_entity_poly.type
_entity_poly.pdbx_seq_one_letter_code
_entity_poly.pdbx_strand_id
1 'polypeptide(L)'
;MAADQAKDRGNRAFSAGLYADAVASFSEALAVSPSAPNAHIFYSNRSAAQLKLHKAEEALKDADQCIALKSDWPKGYSRRGSALYALGRYTDAYRAYKDGLSREASNEGLLEGLRAVEAKLFSQTAGTSSRASSSAFTLSPATNLKSFLIGSKINMFQLFQFTLRSLLLLFFVNFWIPVLLSSYVAYVNFFKVALINHASYLAFIHGVPRWSAMYAERLFLDPATQALFFCLVFFFSPPYSLAMVPVFLQEMVHYSTYLGSLLQVLGLADTMVVTLVTSKALVPLTALIIRDSSFPTLATSAKWTKLYSRIPQVAANIDLAIGFAMIVELLLPSRNFLLLVLYWQVMRVRYMISPQLQEAFRSLHATILTIVNHPRCPAAIPSIYEKIRALVAKMGDAASQQQQDAPGAGGLVSRCNVM
;
A
#
# COMPACT_ATOMS: atom_id res chain seq x y z
N MET A 1 -53.19 0.87 -15.41
CA MET A 1 -53.99 1.25 -14.22
C MET A 1 -53.73 0.33 -13.03
N ALA A 2 -54.06 -0.98 -13.06
CA ALA A 2 -53.84 -1.86 -11.91
C ALA A 2 -52.34 -2.01 -11.52
N ALA A 3 -51.44 -2.22 -12.49
CA ALA A 3 -50.00 -2.30 -12.23
C ALA A 3 -49.41 -0.97 -11.71
N ASP A 4 -49.89 0.17 -12.21
CA ASP A 4 -49.43 1.50 -11.76
C ASP A 4 -49.89 1.80 -10.34
N GLN A 5 -51.13 1.43 -9.98
CA GLN A 5 -51.64 1.51 -8.62
C GLN A 5 -50.82 0.65 -7.66
N ALA A 6 -50.47 -0.58 -8.06
CA ALA A 6 -49.60 -1.46 -7.29
C ALA A 6 -48.19 -0.87 -7.13
N LYS A 7 -47.62 -0.25 -8.17
CA LYS A 7 -46.36 0.53 -8.07
C LYS A 7 -46.48 1.68 -7.07
N ASP A 8 -47.56 2.45 -7.11
CA ASP A 8 -47.73 3.60 -6.22
C ASP A 8 -47.96 3.17 -4.76
N ARG A 9 -48.65 2.04 -4.53
CA ARG A 9 -48.69 1.38 -3.22
C ARG A 9 -47.29 0.95 -2.77
N GLY A 10 -46.53 0.30 -3.65
CA GLY A 10 -45.16 -0.13 -3.35
C GLY A 10 -44.21 1.02 -3.04
N ASN A 11 -44.32 2.14 -3.77
CA ASN A 11 -43.54 3.34 -3.51
C ASN A 11 -43.90 3.97 -2.14
N ARG A 12 -45.20 4.04 -1.80
CA ARG A 12 -45.64 4.53 -0.49
C ARG A 12 -45.14 3.63 0.65
N ALA A 13 -45.24 2.31 0.49
CA ALA A 13 -44.71 1.34 1.46
C ALA A 13 -43.19 1.47 1.61
N PHE A 14 -42.46 1.66 0.51
CA PHE A 14 -41.01 1.86 0.52
C PHE A 14 -40.63 3.15 1.28
N SER A 15 -41.33 4.26 1.02
CA SER A 15 -41.13 5.53 1.73
C SER A 15 -41.49 5.45 3.22
N ALA A 16 -42.45 4.59 3.59
CA ALA A 16 -42.83 4.32 4.97
C ALA A 16 -41.89 3.34 5.70
N GLY A 17 -40.85 2.81 5.03
CA GLY A 17 -39.94 1.81 5.59
C GLY A 17 -40.52 0.38 5.65
N LEU A 18 -41.72 0.16 5.12
CA LEU A 18 -42.38 -1.14 5.03
C LEU A 18 -41.88 -1.90 3.80
N TYR A 19 -40.62 -2.34 3.84
CA TYR A 19 -39.95 -2.88 2.67
C TYR A 19 -40.52 -4.24 2.21
N ALA A 20 -41.05 -5.06 3.11
CA ALA A 20 -41.71 -6.33 2.75
C ALA A 20 -42.99 -6.10 1.94
N ASP A 21 -43.83 -5.16 2.38
CA ASP A 21 -45.06 -4.77 1.69
C ASP A 21 -44.76 -4.09 0.35
N ALA A 22 -43.67 -3.33 0.28
CA ALA A 22 -43.17 -2.77 -0.97
C ALA A 22 -42.80 -3.87 -1.98
N VAL A 23 -42.07 -4.91 -1.54
CA VAL A 23 -41.74 -6.06 -2.39
C VAL A 23 -42.99 -6.81 -2.85
N ALA A 24 -43.97 -7.01 -1.97
CA ALA A 24 -45.24 -7.65 -2.33
C ALA A 24 -46.00 -6.83 -3.38
N SER A 25 -46.11 -5.51 -3.19
CA SER A 25 -46.79 -4.59 -4.11
C SER A 25 -46.09 -4.51 -5.48
N PHE A 26 -44.76 -4.49 -5.53
CA PHE A 26 -44.03 -4.53 -6.81
C PHE A 26 -44.13 -5.91 -7.48
N SER A 27 -44.23 -6.99 -6.71
CA SER A 27 -44.45 -8.33 -7.26
C SER A 27 -45.86 -8.49 -7.84
N GLU A 28 -46.87 -7.90 -7.22
CA GLU A 28 -48.22 -7.80 -7.77
C GLU A 28 -48.22 -7.01 -9.09
N ALA A 29 -47.51 -5.86 -9.14
CA ALA A 29 -47.36 -5.09 -10.38
C ALA A 29 -46.72 -5.91 -11.52
N LEU A 30 -45.70 -6.72 -11.18
CA LEU A 30 -45.04 -7.63 -12.12
C LEU A 30 -45.89 -8.83 -12.52
N ALA A 31 -46.78 -9.32 -11.65
CA ALA A 31 -47.71 -10.41 -11.97
C ALA A 31 -48.81 -9.95 -12.93
N VAL A 32 -49.29 -8.72 -12.78
CA VAL A 32 -50.31 -8.13 -13.65
C VAL A 32 -49.75 -7.79 -15.03
N SER A 33 -48.48 -7.37 -15.13
CA SER A 33 -47.88 -6.96 -16.41
C SER A 33 -46.37 -7.22 -16.46
N PRO A 34 -45.94 -8.47 -16.65
CA PRO A 34 -44.53 -8.86 -16.59
C PRO A 34 -43.68 -8.29 -17.74
N SER A 35 -44.30 -7.98 -18.89
CA SER A 35 -43.63 -7.43 -20.08
C SER A 35 -44.13 -6.03 -20.48
N ALA A 36 -44.73 -5.29 -19.55
CA ALA A 36 -45.11 -3.90 -19.84
C ALA A 36 -43.88 -3.05 -20.16
N PRO A 37 -44.01 -1.97 -20.97
CA PRO A 37 -42.91 -1.05 -21.25
C PRO A 37 -42.24 -0.50 -19.99
N ASN A 38 -42.99 -0.36 -18.89
CA ASN A 38 -42.53 0.15 -17.61
C ASN A 38 -42.06 -0.94 -16.62
N ALA A 39 -42.04 -2.21 -17.01
CA ALA A 39 -41.69 -3.33 -16.13
C ALA A 39 -40.27 -3.20 -15.53
N HIS A 40 -39.32 -2.61 -16.27
CA HIS A 40 -37.98 -2.29 -15.80
C HIS A 40 -37.99 -1.43 -14.51
N ILE A 41 -38.97 -0.52 -14.36
CA ILE A 41 -39.14 0.31 -13.17
C ILE A 41 -39.56 -0.53 -11.97
N PHE A 42 -40.48 -1.48 -12.16
CA PHE A 42 -40.94 -2.36 -11.09
C PHE A 42 -39.80 -3.25 -10.58
N TYR A 43 -39.02 -3.85 -11.48
CA TYR A 43 -37.82 -4.61 -11.12
C TYR A 43 -36.78 -3.75 -10.38
N SER A 44 -36.51 -2.52 -10.85
CA SER A 44 -35.56 -1.62 -10.18
C SER A 44 -36.00 -1.21 -8.77
N ASN A 45 -37.30 -0.98 -8.56
CA ASN A 45 -37.83 -0.62 -7.25
C ASN A 45 -37.90 -1.83 -6.31
N ARG A 46 -38.26 -3.02 -6.81
CA ARG A 46 -38.25 -4.26 -6.04
C ARG A 46 -36.83 -4.65 -5.61
N SER A 47 -35.85 -4.50 -6.50
CA SER A 47 -34.42 -4.67 -6.18
C SER A 47 -33.97 -3.76 -5.03
N ALA A 48 -34.36 -2.49 -5.05
CA ALA A 48 -34.06 -1.56 -3.96
C ALA A 48 -34.70 -1.99 -2.62
N ALA A 49 -35.96 -2.42 -2.65
CA ALA A 49 -36.67 -2.90 -1.47
C ALA A 49 -36.05 -4.19 -0.90
N GLN A 50 -35.64 -5.12 -1.76
CA GLN A 50 -34.95 -6.35 -1.36
C GLN A 50 -33.59 -6.07 -0.72
N LEU A 51 -32.82 -5.07 -1.20
CA LEU A 51 -31.58 -4.67 -0.53
C LEU A 51 -31.81 -4.13 0.88
N LYS A 52 -32.92 -3.41 1.11
CA LYS A 52 -33.29 -2.95 2.45
C LYS A 52 -33.73 -4.08 3.38
N LEU A 53 -34.11 -5.23 2.82
CA LEU A 53 -34.40 -6.47 3.55
C LEU A 53 -33.18 -7.41 3.66
N HIS A 54 -31.98 -6.96 3.27
CA HIS A 54 -30.76 -7.78 3.22
C HIS A 54 -30.85 -9.01 2.30
N LYS A 55 -31.75 -9.00 1.32
CA LYS A 55 -31.95 -10.05 0.30
C LYS A 55 -31.20 -9.68 -0.98
N ALA A 56 -29.87 -9.74 -0.92
CA ALA A 56 -29.01 -9.17 -1.96
C ALA A 56 -28.97 -10.03 -3.24
N GLU A 57 -29.10 -11.34 -3.13
CA GLU A 57 -29.18 -12.28 -4.26
C GLU A 57 -30.45 -12.07 -5.08
N GLU A 58 -31.60 -11.90 -4.44
CA GLU A 58 -32.86 -11.57 -5.10
C GLU A 58 -32.78 -10.19 -5.75
N ALA A 59 -32.19 -9.22 -5.05
CA ALA A 59 -32.01 -7.87 -5.58
C ALA A 59 -31.14 -7.85 -6.84
N LEU A 60 -30.14 -8.74 -6.91
CA LEU A 60 -29.30 -8.91 -8.08
C LEU A 60 -30.09 -9.47 -9.26
N LYS A 61 -30.91 -10.51 -9.04
CA LYS A 61 -31.78 -11.08 -10.08
C LYS A 61 -32.73 -10.02 -10.66
N ASP A 62 -33.32 -9.20 -9.79
CA ASP A 62 -34.20 -8.11 -10.21
C ASP A 62 -33.44 -7.01 -10.98
N ALA A 63 -32.20 -6.70 -10.56
CA ALA A 63 -31.37 -5.74 -11.29
C ALA A 63 -30.96 -6.25 -12.67
N ASP A 64 -30.63 -7.54 -12.81
CA ASP A 64 -30.30 -8.16 -14.10
C ASP A 64 -31.53 -8.19 -15.03
N GLN A 65 -32.73 -8.48 -14.51
CA GLN A 65 -33.98 -8.39 -15.28
C GLN A 65 -34.30 -6.96 -15.71
N CYS A 66 -34.05 -5.97 -14.84
CA CYS A 66 -34.19 -4.56 -15.18
C CYS A 66 -33.29 -4.17 -16.37
N ILE A 67 -32.04 -4.63 -16.40
CA ILE A 67 -31.09 -4.35 -17.49
C ILE A 67 -31.48 -5.11 -18.77
N ALA A 68 -31.96 -6.34 -18.65
CA ALA A 68 -32.43 -7.13 -19.78
C ALA A 68 -33.63 -6.46 -20.49
N LEU A 69 -34.54 -5.88 -19.72
CA LEU A 69 -35.70 -5.16 -20.24
C LEU A 69 -35.34 -3.77 -20.79
N LYS A 70 -34.38 -3.08 -20.16
CA LYS A 70 -33.97 -1.73 -20.56
C LYS A 70 -32.48 -1.50 -20.34
N SER A 71 -31.69 -1.86 -21.35
CA SER A 71 -30.21 -1.84 -21.30
C SER A 71 -29.60 -0.44 -21.44
N ASP A 72 -30.37 0.56 -21.86
CA ASP A 72 -29.96 1.96 -21.93
C ASP A 72 -30.23 2.72 -20.63
N TRP A 73 -30.90 2.11 -19.64
CA TRP A 73 -31.27 2.79 -18.41
C TRP A 73 -30.23 2.66 -17.28
N PRO A 74 -29.55 3.76 -16.90
CA PRO A 74 -28.41 3.71 -15.96
C PRO A 74 -28.79 3.23 -14.55
N LYS A 75 -30.07 3.41 -14.16
CA LYS A 75 -30.56 2.99 -12.84
C LYS A 75 -30.52 1.48 -12.64
N GLY A 76 -30.67 0.68 -13.71
CA GLY A 76 -30.53 -0.78 -13.64
C GLY A 76 -29.12 -1.20 -13.22
N TYR A 77 -28.10 -0.57 -13.84
CA TYR A 77 -26.70 -0.78 -13.50
C TYR A 77 -26.35 -0.33 -12.08
N SER A 78 -26.95 0.78 -11.61
CA SER A 78 -26.81 1.24 -10.22
C SER A 78 -27.35 0.22 -9.23
N ARG A 79 -28.52 -0.39 -9.51
CA ARG A 79 -29.10 -1.46 -8.68
C ARG A 79 -28.23 -2.71 -8.66
N ARG A 80 -27.72 -3.12 -9.83
CA ARG A 80 -26.82 -4.27 -9.96
C ARG A 80 -25.53 -4.07 -9.17
N GLY A 81 -24.91 -2.90 -9.30
CA GLY A 81 -23.73 -2.53 -8.53
C GLY A 81 -23.98 -2.52 -7.02
N SER A 82 -25.14 -2.00 -6.59
CA SER A 82 -25.52 -1.98 -5.17
C SER A 82 -25.75 -3.38 -4.60
N ALA A 83 -26.38 -4.28 -5.37
CA ALA A 83 -26.59 -5.66 -4.99
C ALA A 83 -25.28 -6.45 -4.90
N LEU A 84 -24.41 -6.32 -5.90
CA LEU A 84 -23.08 -6.94 -5.89
C LEU A 84 -22.20 -6.40 -4.75
N TYR A 85 -22.33 -5.12 -4.41
CA TYR A 85 -21.66 -4.53 -3.26
C TYR A 85 -22.13 -5.17 -1.94
N ALA A 86 -23.44 -5.32 -1.76
CA ALA A 86 -24.01 -5.98 -0.58
C ALA A 86 -23.61 -7.46 -0.46
N LEU A 87 -23.40 -8.14 -1.59
CA LEU A 87 -22.87 -9.52 -1.66
C LEU A 87 -21.36 -9.63 -1.44
N GLY A 88 -20.65 -8.51 -1.26
CA GLY A 88 -19.18 -8.50 -1.13
C GLY A 88 -18.43 -8.80 -2.44
N ARG A 89 -19.12 -8.85 -3.58
CA ARG A 89 -18.56 -9.09 -4.92
C ARG A 89 -18.08 -7.78 -5.55
N TYR A 90 -17.12 -7.12 -4.91
CA TYR A 90 -16.71 -5.75 -5.24
C TYR A 90 -16.13 -5.59 -6.66
N THR A 91 -15.43 -6.59 -7.19
CA THR A 91 -14.92 -6.56 -8.58
C THR A 91 -16.03 -6.57 -9.62
N ASP A 92 -17.10 -7.31 -9.36
CA ASP A 92 -18.25 -7.38 -10.25
C ASP A 92 -19.10 -6.10 -10.11
N ALA A 93 -19.22 -5.57 -8.89
CA ALA A 93 -19.86 -4.28 -8.63
C ALA A 93 -19.15 -3.14 -9.40
N TYR A 94 -17.82 -3.14 -9.40
CA TYR A 94 -17.01 -2.17 -10.15
C TYR A 94 -17.35 -2.18 -11.65
N ARG A 95 -17.41 -3.39 -12.24
CA ARG A 95 -17.79 -3.57 -13.65
C ARG A 95 -19.20 -3.05 -13.90
N ALA A 96 -20.17 -3.42 -13.05
CA ALA A 96 -21.55 -2.97 -13.20
C ALA A 96 -21.70 -1.44 -13.17
N TYR A 97 -21.00 -0.74 -12.26
CA TYR A 97 -21.01 0.73 -12.22
C TYR A 97 -20.34 1.34 -13.45
N LYS A 98 -19.22 0.79 -13.92
CA LYS A 98 -18.53 1.24 -15.13
C LYS A 98 -19.39 1.04 -16.39
N ASP A 99 -20.09 -0.08 -16.49
CA ASP A 99 -21.03 -0.35 -17.58
C ASP A 99 -22.17 0.67 -17.58
N GLY A 100 -22.70 1.04 -16.41
CA GLY A 100 -23.68 2.11 -16.28
C GLY A 100 -23.15 3.48 -16.71
N LEU A 101 -21.93 3.84 -16.31
CA LEU A 101 -21.28 5.11 -16.68
C LEU A 101 -20.97 5.18 -18.18
N SER A 102 -20.81 4.04 -18.86
CA SER A 102 -20.69 4.03 -20.33
C SER A 102 -21.97 4.48 -21.04
N ARG A 103 -23.13 4.43 -20.36
CA ARG A 103 -24.42 4.87 -20.88
C ARG A 103 -24.73 6.31 -20.49
N GLU A 104 -24.44 6.66 -19.24
CA GLU A 104 -24.58 8.02 -18.73
C GLU A 104 -23.36 8.40 -17.87
N ALA A 105 -22.39 9.07 -18.48
CA ALA A 105 -21.10 9.37 -17.87
C ALA A 105 -21.18 10.34 -16.67
N SER A 106 -22.20 11.20 -16.63
CA SER A 106 -22.40 12.22 -15.60
C SER A 106 -23.35 11.81 -14.47
N ASN A 107 -23.74 10.53 -14.39
CA ASN A 107 -24.68 10.08 -13.36
C ASN A 107 -24.01 10.04 -11.98
N GLU A 108 -24.39 10.95 -11.09
CA GLU A 108 -23.79 11.09 -9.75
C GLU A 108 -23.93 9.82 -8.90
N GLY A 109 -25.07 9.14 -8.96
CA GLY A 109 -25.32 7.92 -8.18
C GLY A 109 -24.43 6.74 -8.61
N LEU A 110 -24.11 6.66 -9.91
CA LEU A 110 -23.14 5.67 -10.40
C LEU A 110 -21.71 6.02 -10.01
N LEU A 111 -21.34 7.31 -10.05
CA LEU A 111 -20.01 7.77 -9.60
C LEU A 111 -19.80 7.56 -8.10
N GLU A 112 -20.82 7.83 -7.27
CA GLU A 112 -20.78 7.57 -5.83
C GLU A 112 -20.64 6.07 -5.54
N GLY A 113 -21.45 5.23 -6.19
CA GLY A 113 -21.35 3.78 -6.07
C GLY A 113 -19.98 3.24 -6.49
N LEU A 114 -19.40 3.79 -7.57
CA LEU A 114 -18.06 3.44 -8.02
C LEU A 114 -16.99 3.81 -6.97
N ARG A 115 -17.04 5.02 -6.41
CA ARG A 115 -16.11 5.45 -5.34
C ARG A 115 -16.22 4.55 -4.10
N ALA A 116 -17.44 4.18 -3.70
CA ALA A 116 -17.66 3.29 -2.57
C ALA A 116 -17.06 1.89 -2.80
N VAL A 117 -17.18 1.36 -4.03
CA VAL A 117 -16.54 0.09 -4.43
C VAL A 117 -15.02 0.22 -4.46
N GLU A 118 -14.47 1.29 -5.02
CA GLU A 118 -13.02 1.53 -5.08
C GLU A 118 -12.42 1.64 -3.68
N ALA A 119 -13.09 2.32 -2.75
CA ALA A 119 -12.68 2.39 -1.34
C ALA A 119 -12.69 1.01 -0.68
N LYS A 120 -13.69 0.16 -0.97
CA LYS A 120 -13.73 -1.21 -0.45
C LYS A 120 -12.68 -2.11 -1.07
N LEU A 121 -12.46 -2.05 -2.38
CA LEU A 121 -11.39 -2.77 -3.06
C LEU A 121 -10.03 -2.34 -2.49
N PHE A 122 -9.79 -1.04 -2.31
CA PHE A 122 -8.59 -0.53 -1.66
C PHE A 122 -8.46 -1.05 -0.22
N SER A 123 -9.54 -1.04 0.57
CA SER A 123 -9.52 -1.58 1.93
C SER A 123 -9.34 -3.10 1.99
N GLN A 124 -9.83 -3.86 1.01
CA GLN A 124 -9.54 -5.30 0.90
C GLN A 124 -8.10 -5.54 0.51
N THR A 125 -7.52 -4.67 -0.32
CA THR A 125 -6.10 -4.68 -0.69
C THR A 125 -5.21 -4.26 0.51
N ALA A 126 -5.69 -3.36 1.36
CA ALA A 126 -5.02 -2.90 2.58
C ALA A 126 -5.21 -3.86 3.78
N GLY A 127 -6.36 -4.53 3.89
CA GLY A 127 -6.62 -5.60 4.85
C GLY A 127 -5.87 -6.89 4.48
N THR A 128 -5.70 -7.15 3.18
CA THR A 128 -4.69 -8.10 2.71
C THR A 128 -3.28 -7.55 2.86
N SER A 129 -3.03 -6.24 3.00
CA SER A 129 -1.70 -5.66 3.33
C SER A 129 -1.21 -5.96 4.75
N SER A 130 -2.10 -6.26 5.72
CA SER A 130 -1.68 -6.89 6.99
C SER A 130 -1.21 -8.34 6.81
N ARG A 131 -1.57 -9.00 5.71
CA ARG A 131 -1.03 -10.28 5.24
C ARG A 131 -0.05 -10.13 4.06
N ALA A 132 0.08 -8.92 3.53
CA ALA A 132 0.86 -8.53 2.37
C ALA A 132 1.83 -7.40 2.76
N SER A 133 2.53 -7.64 3.86
CA SER A 133 3.96 -7.35 3.88
C SER A 133 4.69 -8.10 2.76
N SER A 134 4.08 -9.09 2.09
CA SER A 134 4.52 -9.65 0.82
C SER A 134 4.30 -8.68 -0.35
N SER A 135 5.15 -7.66 -0.48
CA SER A 135 5.47 -7.06 -1.79
C SER A 135 6.46 -7.94 -2.57
N ALA A 136 6.32 -9.26 -2.44
CA ALA A 136 6.77 -10.18 -3.46
C ALA A 136 5.62 -10.30 -4.45
N PHE A 137 5.85 -9.99 -5.72
CA PHE A 137 5.08 -10.63 -6.76
C PHE A 137 4.98 -12.12 -6.39
N THR A 138 3.79 -12.63 -6.12
CA THR A 138 3.59 -14.04 -5.84
C THR A 138 3.98 -14.78 -7.11
N LEU A 139 5.14 -15.43 -7.09
CA LEU A 139 5.58 -16.24 -8.21
C LEU A 139 4.56 -17.37 -8.37
N SER A 140 3.99 -17.48 -9.58
CA SER A 140 3.20 -18.65 -9.94
C SER A 140 4.06 -19.90 -9.74
N PRO A 141 3.50 -21.02 -9.23
CA PRO A 141 4.25 -22.26 -9.05
C PRO A 141 4.63 -22.80 -10.44
N ALA A 142 5.76 -22.33 -10.95
CA ALA A 142 6.30 -22.75 -12.22
C ALA A 142 6.92 -24.14 -12.04
N THR A 143 6.41 -25.13 -12.77
CA THR A 143 6.96 -26.48 -12.77
C THR A 143 8.26 -26.60 -13.58
N ASN A 144 8.53 -25.63 -14.46
CA ASN A 144 9.66 -25.65 -15.40
C ASN A 144 10.46 -24.33 -15.42
N LEU A 145 11.78 -24.40 -15.54
CA LEU A 145 12.69 -23.24 -15.56
C LEU A 145 12.34 -22.20 -16.64
N LYS A 146 12.01 -22.66 -17.85
CA LYS A 146 11.63 -21.75 -18.95
C LYS A 146 10.36 -20.96 -18.62
N SER A 147 9.37 -21.61 -18.00
CA SER A 147 8.14 -20.95 -17.57
C SER A 147 8.37 -20.00 -16.40
N PHE A 148 9.31 -20.33 -15.51
CA PHE A 148 9.71 -19.46 -14.41
C PHE A 148 10.38 -18.18 -14.91
N LEU A 149 11.31 -18.28 -15.86
CA LEU A 149 12.09 -17.15 -16.36
C LEU A 149 11.34 -16.28 -17.38
N ILE A 150 10.65 -16.91 -18.34
CA ILE A 150 10.12 -16.23 -19.54
C ILE A 150 8.66 -16.63 -19.82
N GLY A 151 7.95 -17.20 -18.83
CA GLY A 151 6.56 -17.64 -19.02
C GLY A 151 5.55 -16.51 -19.18
N SER A 152 5.84 -15.31 -18.64
CA SER A 152 4.96 -14.15 -18.73
C SER A 152 5.77 -12.85 -18.71
N LYS A 153 5.12 -11.72 -19.05
CA LYS A 153 5.71 -10.38 -18.90
C LYS A 153 6.15 -10.08 -17.47
N ILE A 154 5.39 -10.57 -16.48
CA ILE A 154 5.70 -10.42 -15.06
C ILE A 154 6.98 -11.18 -14.72
N ASN A 155 7.13 -12.41 -15.20
CA ASN A 155 8.30 -13.25 -14.96
C ASN A 155 9.57 -12.64 -15.57
N MET A 156 9.48 -12.14 -16.81
CA MET A 156 10.60 -11.43 -17.44
C MET A 156 11.00 -10.18 -16.65
N PHE A 157 10.02 -9.44 -16.13
CA PHE A 157 10.28 -8.27 -15.31
C PHE A 157 10.93 -8.63 -13.96
N GLN A 158 10.50 -9.73 -13.32
CA GLN A 158 11.14 -10.21 -12.10
C GLN A 158 12.58 -10.66 -12.34
N LEU A 159 12.85 -11.33 -13.47
CA LEU A 159 14.21 -11.69 -13.86
C LEU A 159 15.07 -10.43 -14.06
N PHE A 160 14.54 -9.43 -14.74
CA PHE A 160 15.21 -8.14 -14.91
C PHE A 160 15.53 -7.47 -13.57
N GLN A 161 14.57 -7.39 -12.64
CA GLN A 161 14.77 -6.89 -11.29
C GLN A 161 15.80 -7.72 -10.51
N PHE A 162 15.79 -9.05 -10.67
CA PHE A 162 16.77 -9.93 -10.05
C PHE A 162 18.19 -9.65 -10.55
N THR A 163 18.36 -9.40 -11.86
CA THR A 163 19.65 -9.01 -12.44
C THR A 163 20.13 -7.67 -11.87
N LEU A 164 19.25 -6.66 -11.78
CA LEU A 164 19.60 -5.37 -11.18
C LEU A 164 20.00 -5.52 -9.71
N ARG A 165 19.25 -6.30 -8.93
CA ARG A 165 19.57 -6.57 -7.52
C ARG A 165 20.89 -7.32 -7.33
N SER A 166 21.21 -8.24 -8.24
CA SER A 166 22.50 -8.94 -8.25
C SER A 166 23.66 -7.96 -8.47
N LEU A 167 23.48 -7.02 -9.42
CA LEU A 167 24.46 -5.98 -9.69
C LEU A 167 24.59 -4.99 -8.52
N LEU A 168 23.47 -4.65 -7.87
CA LEU A 168 23.44 -3.83 -6.66
C LEU A 168 24.22 -4.49 -5.51
N LEU A 169 24.05 -5.80 -5.29
CA LEU A 169 24.83 -6.57 -4.32
C LEU A 169 26.33 -6.52 -4.62
N LEU A 170 26.71 -6.67 -5.89
CA LEU A 170 28.11 -6.60 -6.32
C LEU A 170 28.72 -5.23 -5.99
N PHE A 171 28.02 -4.13 -6.30
CA PHE A 171 28.49 -2.78 -5.98
C PHE A 171 28.53 -2.49 -4.48
N PHE A 172 27.59 -3.05 -3.72
CA PHE A 172 27.62 -2.95 -2.26
C PHE A 172 28.88 -3.64 -1.69
N VAL A 173 29.16 -4.88 -2.10
CA VAL A 173 30.35 -5.61 -1.63
C VAL A 173 31.64 -4.90 -2.07
N ASN A 174 31.71 -4.47 -3.34
CA ASN A 174 32.89 -3.77 -3.85
C ASN A 174 33.13 -2.42 -3.13
N PHE A 175 32.10 -1.74 -2.63
CA PHE A 175 32.29 -0.51 -1.86
C PHE A 175 33.15 -0.75 -0.61
N TRP A 176 32.86 -1.81 0.14
CA TRP A 176 33.55 -2.18 1.38
C TRP A 176 34.86 -2.94 1.14
N ILE A 177 34.92 -3.72 0.05
CA ILE A 177 36.10 -4.48 -0.36
C ILE A 177 36.41 -4.10 -1.80
N PRO A 178 37.15 -3.00 -2.04
CA PRO A 178 37.37 -2.46 -3.39
C PRO A 178 38.37 -3.32 -4.16
N VAL A 179 37.87 -4.39 -4.78
CA VAL A 179 38.65 -5.32 -5.62
C VAL A 179 38.56 -4.94 -7.09
N LEU A 180 37.37 -4.55 -7.57
CA LEU A 180 37.09 -4.32 -9.00
C LEU A 180 37.07 -2.82 -9.34
N LEU A 181 36.44 -2.01 -8.49
CA LEU A 181 36.24 -0.58 -8.70
C LEU A 181 36.65 0.19 -7.45
N SER A 182 36.96 1.48 -7.59
CA SER A 182 37.13 2.36 -6.42
C SER A 182 35.84 2.46 -5.61
N SER A 183 35.95 2.65 -4.29
CA SER A 183 34.77 2.77 -3.42
C SER A 183 33.82 3.89 -3.87
N TYR A 184 34.33 5.02 -4.36
CA TYR A 184 33.48 6.09 -4.90
C TYR A 184 32.69 5.64 -6.14
N VAL A 185 33.33 4.97 -7.09
CA VAL A 185 32.65 4.48 -8.30
C VAL A 185 31.62 3.40 -7.93
N ALA A 186 31.93 2.53 -6.97
CA ALA A 186 31.01 1.54 -6.45
C ALA A 186 29.78 2.18 -5.78
N TYR A 187 29.98 3.24 -4.99
CA TYR A 187 28.91 4.01 -4.36
C TYR A 187 27.95 4.61 -5.39
N VAL A 188 28.51 5.31 -6.38
CA VAL A 188 27.73 5.97 -7.44
C VAL A 188 26.96 4.92 -8.25
N ASN A 189 27.59 3.80 -8.60
CA ASN A 189 26.94 2.73 -9.36
C ASN A 189 25.88 1.99 -8.54
N PHE A 190 26.07 1.82 -7.23
CA PHE A 190 25.05 1.26 -6.34
C PHE A 190 23.75 2.09 -6.41
N PHE A 191 23.83 3.40 -6.21
CA PHE A 191 22.66 4.26 -6.25
C PHE A 191 22.05 4.39 -7.66
N LYS A 192 22.88 4.41 -8.72
CA LYS A 192 22.37 4.35 -10.10
C LYS A 192 21.53 3.11 -10.36
N VAL A 193 22.02 1.93 -9.95
CA VAL A 193 21.28 0.68 -10.14
C VAL A 193 20.02 0.67 -9.27
N ALA A 194 20.08 1.14 -8.03
CA ALA A 194 18.90 1.27 -7.17
C ALA A 194 17.84 2.18 -7.80
N LEU A 195 18.24 3.33 -8.36
CA LEU A 195 17.35 4.25 -9.07
C LEU A 195 16.67 3.57 -10.26
N ILE A 196 17.42 2.88 -11.10
CA ILE A 196 16.88 2.14 -12.25
C ILE A 196 15.91 1.05 -11.78
N ASN A 197 16.25 0.34 -10.70
CA ASN A 197 15.44 -0.71 -10.12
C ASN A 197 14.09 -0.19 -9.61
N HIS A 198 14.09 0.88 -8.82
CA HIS A 198 12.85 1.48 -8.32
C HIS A 198 12.03 2.18 -9.42
N ALA A 199 12.69 2.91 -10.34
CA ALA A 199 12.00 3.58 -11.44
C ALA A 199 11.31 2.58 -12.38
N SER A 200 12.00 1.48 -12.72
CA SER A 200 11.42 0.43 -13.55
C SER A 200 10.28 -0.32 -12.85
N TYR A 201 10.36 -0.51 -11.52
CA TYR A 201 9.25 -1.04 -10.72
C TYR A 201 8.02 -0.12 -10.78
N LEU A 202 8.21 1.17 -10.55
CA LEU A 202 7.11 2.15 -10.59
C LEU A 202 6.49 2.23 -11.98
N ALA A 203 7.31 2.23 -13.04
CA ALA A 203 6.83 2.22 -14.42
C ALA A 203 6.05 0.93 -14.76
N PHE A 204 6.47 -0.21 -14.22
CA PHE A 204 5.79 -1.49 -14.43
C PHE A 204 4.43 -1.56 -13.72
N ILE A 205 4.35 -1.04 -12.48
CA ILE A 205 3.13 -1.09 -11.65
C ILE A 205 2.12 -0.03 -12.05
N HIS A 206 2.56 1.23 -12.20
CA HIS A 206 1.67 2.37 -12.46
C HIS A 206 1.48 2.65 -13.95
N GLY A 207 2.31 2.06 -14.82
CA GLY A 207 2.27 2.29 -16.25
C GLY A 207 2.77 3.68 -16.66
N VAL A 208 2.33 4.14 -17.84
CA VAL A 208 2.77 5.42 -18.42
C VAL A 208 2.38 6.60 -17.53
N PRO A 209 3.32 7.54 -17.24
CA PRO A 209 3.03 8.74 -16.47
C PRO A 209 1.85 9.53 -17.05
N ARG A 210 0.90 9.90 -16.19
CA ARG A 210 -0.24 10.76 -16.55
C ARG A 210 -0.23 12.00 -15.66
N TRP A 211 -0.45 13.16 -16.27
CA TRP A 211 -0.61 14.43 -15.55
C TRP A 211 -2.02 14.53 -14.95
N SER A 212 -2.34 13.65 -14.01
CA SER A 212 -3.59 13.67 -13.25
C SER A 212 -3.33 13.61 -11.75
N ALA A 213 -4.15 14.31 -10.96
CA ALA A 213 -4.04 14.31 -9.50
C ALA A 213 -4.11 12.88 -8.92
N MET A 214 -4.99 12.04 -9.46
CA MET A 214 -5.14 10.64 -9.04
C MET A 214 -3.90 9.78 -9.36
N TYR A 215 -3.24 10.00 -10.50
CA TYR A 215 -2.00 9.29 -10.81
C TYR A 215 -0.86 9.73 -9.88
N ALA A 216 -0.73 11.03 -9.66
CA ALA A 216 0.26 11.58 -8.75
C ALA A 216 0.07 11.05 -7.33
N GLU A 217 -1.17 11.05 -6.81
CA GLU A 217 -1.50 10.53 -5.48
C GLU A 217 -1.10 9.06 -5.34
N ARG A 218 -1.48 8.20 -6.30
CA ARG A 218 -1.12 6.78 -6.30
C ARG A 218 0.39 6.56 -6.33
N LEU A 219 1.10 7.33 -7.15
CA LEU A 219 2.55 7.24 -7.25
C LEU A 219 3.22 7.69 -5.94
N PHE A 220 2.80 8.80 -5.35
CA PHE A 220 3.41 9.31 -4.12
C PHE A 220 3.17 8.43 -2.89
N LEU A 221 2.02 7.75 -2.83
CA LEU A 221 1.68 6.80 -1.76
C LEU A 221 2.43 5.47 -1.89
N ASP A 222 3.04 5.18 -3.04
CA ASP A 222 3.82 3.96 -3.25
C ASP A 222 5.14 4.01 -2.46
N PRO A 223 5.44 3.01 -1.61
CA PRO A 223 6.71 2.94 -0.88
C PRO A 223 7.96 2.96 -1.79
N ALA A 224 7.89 2.41 -3.00
CA ALA A 224 9.01 2.39 -3.94
C ALA A 224 9.34 3.81 -4.46
N THR A 225 8.36 4.71 -4.53
CA THR A 225 8.58 6.13 -4.85
C THR A 225 9.41 6.81 -3.76
N GLN A 226 9.19 6.44 -2.51
CA GLN A 226 9.96 6.97 -1.40
C GLN A 226 11.40 6.46 -1.40
N ALA A 227 11.60 5.18 -1.70
CA ALA A 227 12.94 4.61 -1.89
C ALA A 227 13.67 5.26 -3.08
N LEU A 228 12.94 5.56 -4.16
CA LEU A 228 13.47 6.31 -5.30
C LEU A 228 13.96 7.71 -4.88
N PHE A 229 13.14 8.49 -4.14
CA PHE A 229 13.55 9.81 -3.66
C PHE A 229 14.73 9.75 -2.70
N PHE A 230 14.75 8.77 -1.79
CA PHE A 230 15.90 8.52 -0.92
C PHE A 230 17.17 8.30 -1.76
N CYS A 231 17.10 7.42 -2.78
CA CYS A 231 18.23 7.16 -3.66
C CYS A 231 18.66 8.41 -4.45
N LEU A 232 17.73 9.26 -4.87
CA LEU A 232 18.04 10.51 -5.57
C LEU A 232 18.81 11.49 -4.68
N VAL A 233 18.44 11.61 -3.41
CA VAL A 233 19.12 12.47 -2.44
C VAL A 233 20.59 12.06 -2.27
N PHE A 234 20.86 10.76 -2.15
CA PHE A 234 22.22 10.24 -1.93
C PHE A 234 23.04 10.02 -3.20
N PHE A 235 22.39 9.87 -4.36
CA PHE A 235 23.09 9.73 -5.64
C PHE A 235 23.93 10.98 -5.99
N PHE A 236 23.40 12.17 -5.68
CA PHE A 236 24.10 13.45 -5.92
C PHE A 236 24.93 13.92 -4.73
N SER A 237 24.89 13.22 -3.60
CA SER A 237 25.63 13.62 -2.40
C SER A 237 27.06 13.07 -2.41
N PRO A 238 27.96 13.65 -1.60
CA PRO A 238 29.19 12.97 -1.21
C PRO A 238 28.89 11.58 -0.64
N PRO A 239 29.82 10.62 -0.75
CA PRO A 239 29.57 9.23 -0.36
C PRO A 239 29.25 9.12 1.13
N TYR A 240 27.97 8.90 1.41
CA TYR A 240 27.47 8.61 2.74
C TYR A 240 27.27 7.10 2.89
N SER A 241 28.31 6.40 3.38
CA SER A 241 28.36 4.93 3.40
C SER A 241 27.15 4.30 4.09
N LEU A 242 26.66 4.90 5.18
CA LEU A 242 25.50 4.41 5.93
C LEU A 242 24.20 4.45 5.10
N ALA A 243 24.08 5.35 4.12
CA ALA A 243 22.88 5.45 3.28
C ALA A 243 22.70 4.24 2.36
N MET A 244 23.77 3.49 2.08
CA MET A 244 23.66 2.26 1.29
C MET A 244 22.95 1.15 2.06
N VAL A 245 23.00 1.16 3.39
CA VAL A 245 22.56 0.04 4.23
C VAL A 245 21.04 -0.18 4.19
N PRO A 246 20.17 0.85 4.37
CA PRO A 246 18.72 0.66 4.28
C PRO A 246 18.26 0.12 2.93
N VAL A 247 18.81 0.69 1.84
CA VAL A 247 18.50 0.26 0.46
C VAL A 247 18.96 -1.17 0.24
N PHE A 248 20.19 -1.49 0.65
CA PHE A 248 20.74 -2.84 0.55
C PHE A 248 19.87 -3.86 1.28
N LEU A 249 19.50 -3.60 2.54
CA LEU A 249 18.69 -4.52 3.32
C LEU A 249 17.34 -4.79 2.66
N GLN A 250 16.66 -3.75 2.17
CA GLN A 250 15.39 -3.89 1.47
C GLN A 250 15.53 -4.71 0.18
N GLU A 251 16.52 -4.40 -0.66
CA GLU A 251 16.72 -5.11 -1.93
C GLU A 251 17.22 -6.55 -1.73
N MET A 252 17.99 -6.82 -0.67
CA MET A 252 18.44 -8.17 -0.32
C MET A 252 17.29 -9.11 0.01
N VAL A 253 16.23 -8.61 0.65
CA VAL A 253 15.02 -9.39 0.93
C VAL A 253 14.36 -9.86 -0.35
N HIS A 254 14.19 -8.95 -1.31
CA HIS A 254 13.58 -9.27 -2.59
C HIS A 254 14.47 -10.19 -3.44
N TYR A 255 15.79 -9.96 -3.40
CA TYR A 255 16.77 -10.83 -4.05
C TYR A 255 16.70 -12.27 -3.52
N SER A 256 16.73 -12.44 -2.19
CA SER A 256 16.72 -13.76 -1.55
C SER A 256 15.39 -14.50 -1.75
N THR A 257 14.27 -13.77 -1.83
CA THR A 257 12.96 -14.36 -2.17
C THR A 257 12.94 -14.95 -3.59
N TYR A 258 13.44 -14.20 -4.56
CA TYR A 258 13.52 -14.67 -5.95
C TYR A 258 14.52 -15.83 -6.08
N LEU A 259 15.68 -15.72 -5.43
CA LEU A 259 16.69 -16.78 -5.41
C LEU A 259 16.15 -18.07 -4.79
N GLY A 260 15.43 -17.99 -3.68
CA GLY A 260 14.80 -19.16 -3.06
C GLY A 260 13.80 -19.85 -4.00
N SER A 261 13.00 -19.07 -4.72
CA SER A 261 12.05 -19.59 -5.71
C SER A 261 12.76 -20.24 -6.90
N LEU A 262 13.85 -19.63 -7.38
CA LEU A 262 14.69 -20.18 -8.44
C LEU A 262 15.34 -21.51 -8.03
N LEU A 263 15.89 -21.58 -6.81
CA LEU A 263 16.47 -22.81 -6.27
C LEU A 263 15.43 -23.94 -6.13
N GLN A 264 14.18 -23.59 -5.79
CA GLN A 264 13.09 -24.56 -5.72
C GLN A 264 12.76 -25.14 -7.10
N VAL A 265 12.68 -24.31 -8.14
CA VAL A 265 12.45 -24.76 -9.53
C VAL A 265 13.61 -25.61 -10.05
N LEU A 266 14.83 -25.36 -9.60
CA LEU A 266 16.01 -26.15 -9.95
C LEU A 266 16.13 -27.45 -9.15
N GLY A 267 15.25 -27.70 -8.17
CA GLY A 267 15.36 -28.86 -7.26
C GLY A 267 16.56 -28.79 -6.31
N LEU A 268 17.13 -27.59 -6.10
CA LEU A 268 18.32 -27.35 -5.27
C LEU A 268 18.00 -26.80 -3.88
N ALA A 269 16.73 -26.50 -3.58
CA ALA A 269 16.32 -25.83 -2.34
C ALA A 269 16.70 -26.61 -1.07
N ASP A 270 16.62 -27.94 -1.09
CA ASP A 270 16.91 -28.81 0.06
C ASP A 270 18.35 -29.36 0.06
N THR A 271 19.24 -28.83 -0.78
CA THR A 271 20.63 -29.28 -0.80
C THR A 271 21.34 -28.95 0.52
N MET A 272 22.25 -29.84 0.91
CA MET A 272 23.07 -29.68 2.12
C MET A 272 23.80 -28.33 2.15
N VAL A 273 24.22 -27.82 0.99
CA VAL A 273 24.90 -26.52 0.85
C VAL A 273 23.98 -25.35 1.23
N VAL A 274 22.74 -25.32 0.74
CA VAL A 274 21.78 -24.25 1.06
C VAL A 274 21.44 -24.27 2.56
N THR A 275 21.27 -25.45 3.13
CA THR A 275 20.99 -25.62 4.56
C THR A 275 22.21 -25.20 5.42
N LEU A 276 23.43 -25.51 4.98
CA LEU A 276 24.66 -25.15 5.67
C LEU A 276 24.92 -23.64 5.62
N VAL A 277 24.74 -23.00 4.46
CA VAL A 277 24.88 -21.54 4.32
C VAL A 277 23.84 -20.82 5.17
N THR A 278 22.59 -21.28 5.14
CA THR A 278 21.53 -20.67 5.96
C THR A 278 21.81 -20.82 7.46
N SER A 279 22.23 -22.01 7.91
CA SER A 279 22.48 -22.25 9.35
C SER A 279 23.75 -21.58 9.86
N LYS A 280 24.85 -21.61 9.10
CA LYS A 280 26.15 -21.12 9.57
C LYS A 280 26.43 -19.65 9.28
N ALA A 281 25.84 -19.08 8.22
CA ALA A 281 26.06 -17.67 7.87
C ALA A 281 24.88 -16.77 8.28
N LEU A 282 23.64 -17.19 8.00
CA LEU A 282 22.48 -16.32 8.23
C LEU A 282 22.16 -16.15 9.72
N VAL A 283 22.18 -17.23 10.50
CA VAL A 283 21.82 -17.22 11.93
C VAL A 283 22.69 -16.26 12.77
N PRO A 284 24.03 -16.27 12.68
CA PRO A 284 24.86 -15.33 13.44
C PRO A 284 24.67 -13.87 12.98
N LEU A 285 24.52 -13.63 11.67
CA LEU A 285 24.28 -12.27 11.14
C LEU A 285 22.91 -11.72 11.55
N THR A 286 21.91 -12.58 11.68
CA THR A 286 20.54 -12.18 12.03
C THR A 286 20.26 -12.14 13.52
N ALA A 287 21.16 -12.66 14.38
CA ALA A 287 21.02 -12.59 15.84
C ALA A 287 20.96 -11.14 16.37
N LEU A 288 21.60 -10.19 15.66
CA LEU A 288 21.53 -8.75 15.98
C LEU A 288 20.19 -8.12 15.56
N ILE A 289 19.49 -8.74 14.60
CA ILE A 289 18.29 -8.22 13.95
C ILE A 289 17.02 -8.82 14.58
N ILE A 290 17.07 -10.11 14.94
CA ILE A 290 15.96 -10.88 15.47
C ILE A 290 16.33 -11.35 16.88
N ARG A 291 15.79 -10.67 17.89
CA ARG A 291 15.99 -11.00 19.32
C ARG A 291 15.13 -12.18 19.82
N ASP A 292 14.61 -13.00 18.92
CA ASP A 292 13.70 -14.08 19.27
C ASP A 292 14.47 -15.38 19.52
N SER A 293 14.37 -15.94 20.74
CA SER A 293 15.05 -17.17 21.14
C SER A 293 14.62 -18.40 20.33
N SER A 294 13.43 -18.37 19.70
CA SER A 294 12.94 -19.44 18.83
C SER A 294 13.56 -19.41 17.43
N PHE A 295 14.23 -18.32 17.03
CA PHE A 295 14.71 -18.16 15.65
C PHE A 295 15.70 -19.25 15.17
N PRO A 296 16.69 -19.69 15.97
CA PRO A 296 17.64 -20.72 15.55
C PRO A 296 17.00 -22.09 15.30
N THR A 297 15.91 -22.41 16.00
CA THR A 297 15.22 -23.72 15.93
C THR A 297 14.20 -23.80 14.79
N LEU A 298 13.92 -22.69 14.10
CA LEU A 298 12.98 -22.68 12.97
C LEU A 298 13.53 -23.40 11.73
N ALA A 299 12.62 -23.96 10.94
CA ALA A 299 12.93 -24.46 9.60
C ALA A 299 13.46 -23.34 8.69
N THR A 300 14.26 -23.68 7.67
CA THR A 300 14.92 -22.73 6.76
C THR A 300 13.92 -21.75 6.12
N SER A 301 12.80 -22.23 5.60
CA SER A 301 11.75 -21.38 4.98
C SER A 301 11.09 -20.42 6.00
N ALA A 302 10.86 -20.88 7.23
CA ALA A 302 10.30 -20.07 8.31
C ALA A 302 11.27 -18.99 8.79
N LYS A 303 12.59 -19.28 8.82
CA LYS A 303 13.63 -18.28 9.10
C LYS A 303 13.61 -17.14 8.09
N TRP A 304 13.55 -17.47 6.80
CA TRP A 304 13.47 -16.49 5.73
C TRP A 304 12.20 -15.64 5.81
N THR A 305 11.06 -16.26 6.08
CA THR A 305 9.77 -15.54 6.23
C THR A 305 9.80 -14.55 7.39
N LYS A 306 10.39 -14.95 8.52
CA LYS A 306 10.53 -14.10 9.72
C LYS A 306 11.54 -12.98 9.51
N LEU A 307 12.61 -13.24 8.78
CA LEU A 307 13.60 -12.23 8.40
C LEU A 307 12.98 -11.20 7.44
N TYR A 308 12.24 -11.68 6.44
CA TYR A 308 11.53 -10.88 5.46
C TYR A 308 10.59 -9.87 6.12
N SER A 309 9.81 -10.31 7.11
CA SER A 309 8.87 -9.41 7.80
C SER A 309 9.55 -8.39 8.74
N ARG A 310 10.77 -8.68 9.22
CA ARG A 310 11.50 -7.81 10.15
C ARG A 310 12.37 -6.77 9.47
N ILE A 311 12.93 -7.06 8.29
CA ILE A 311 13.89 -6.17 7.63
C ILE A 311 13.34 -4.75 7.34
N PRO A 312 12.09 -4.56 6.89
CA PRO A 312 11.56 -3.20 6.70
C PRO A 312 11.60 -2.34 7.96
N GLN A 313 11.35 -2.93 9.13
CA GLN A 313 11.46 -2.22 10.42
C GLN A 313 12.90 -1.87 10.76
N VAL A 314 13.83 -2.78 10.46
CA VAL A 314 15.27 -2.58 10.73
C VAL A 314 15.82 -1.47 9.83
N ALA A 315 15.44 -1.48 8.55
CA ALA A 315 15.76 -0.40 7.62
C ALA A 315 15.22 0.95 8.10
N ALA A 316 13.97 0.99 8.60
CA ALA A 316 13.38 2.20 9.15
C ALA A 316 14.11 2.73 10.40
N ASN A 317 14.59 1.84 11.27
CA ASN A 317 15.42 2.23 12.42
C ASN A 317 16.78 2.80 11.99
N ILE A 318 17.38 2.25 10.93
CA ILE A 318 18.66 2.76 10.37
C ILE A 318 18.45 4.10 9.68
N ASP A 319 17.35 4.27 8.93
CA ASP A 319 16.96 5.57 8.37
C ASP A 319 16.88 6.63 9.48
N LEU A 320 16.18 6.33 10.57
CA LEU A 320 16.10 7.24 11.71
C LEU A 320 17.49 7.58 12.29
N ALA A 321 18.36 6.57 12.44
CA ALA A 321 19.73 6.76 12.93
C ALA A 321 20.58 7.64 12.00
N ILE A 322 20.45 7.50 10.67
CA ILE A 322 21.10 8.36 9.68
C ILE A 322 20.64 9.81 9.86
N GLY A 323 19.34 10.04 10.04
CA GLY A 323 18.81 11.39 10.28
C GLY A 323 19.45 12.07 11.50
N PHE A 324 19.63 11.35 12.60
CA PHE A 324 20.33 11.87 13.78
C PHE A 324 21.82 12.05 13.56
N ALA A 325 22.49 11.11 12.89
CA ALA A 325 23.91 11.22 12.58
C ALA A 325 24.20 12.50 11.77
N MET A 326 23.34 12.81 10.80
CA MET A 326 23.45 14.04 10.02
C MET A 326 23.19 15.32 10.84
N ILE A 327 22.32 15.27 11.86
CA ILE A 327 22.15 16.40 12.79
C ILE A 327 23.45 16.62 13.59
N VAL A 328 24.07 15.54 14.07
CA VAL A 328 25.34 15.62 14.82
C VAL A 328 26.46 16.15 13.90
N GLU A 329 26.48 15.74 12.63
CA GLU A 329 27.43 16.24 11.63
C GLU A 329 27.32 17.75 11.38
N LEU A 330 26.19 18.39 11.72
CA LEU A 330 26.07 19.85 11.69
C LEU A 330 27.04 20.53 12.67
N LEU A 331 27.50 19.82 13.70
CA LEU A 331 28.50 20.33 14.65
C LEU A 331 29.94 20.20 14.12
N LEU A 332 30.16 19.39 13.08
CA LEU A 332 31.48 19.18 12.47
C LEU A 332 31.80 20.27 11.43
N PRO A 333 33.07 20.40 11.00
CA PRO A 333 33.45 21.34 9.93
C PRO A 333 32.89 20.98 8.56
N SER A 334 32.62 19.70 8.30
CA SER A 334 32.10 19.16 7.03
C SER A 334 30.58 19.27 6.92
N ARG A 335 30.01 20.44 7.21
CA ARG A 335 28.55 20.64 7.27
C ARG A 335 27.94 20.53 5.87
N ASN A 336 27.00 19.61 5.70
CA ASN A 336 26.20 19.51 4.48
C ASN A 336 24.74 19.87 4.75
N PHE A 337 24.50 21.16 4.96
CA PHE A 337 23.18 21.69 5.36
C PHE A 337 22.08 21.35 4.35
N LEU A 338 22.39 21.44 3.05
CA LEU A 338 21.42 21.11 1.99
C LEU A 338 21.00 19.64 2.05
N LEU A 339 21.97 18.72 2.20
CA LEU A 339 21.69 17.29 2.31
C LEU A 339 20.82 16.99 3.53
N LEU A 340 21.11 17.62 4.68
CA LEU A 340 20.30 17.50 5.89
C LEU A 340 18.85 17.94 5.63
N VAL A 341 18.64 19.13 5.06
CA VAL A 341 17.28 19.63 4.77
C VAL A 341 16.54 18.69 3.82
N LEU A 342 17.16 18.29 2.71
CA LEU A 342 16.55 17.38 1.74
C LEU A 342 16.20 16.02 2.36
N TYR A 343 17.12 15.46 3.15
CA TYR A 343 16.90 14.20 3.85
C TYR A 343 15.71 14.27 4.80
N TRP A 344 15.64 15.31 5.62
CA TRP A 344 14.55 15.49 6.58
C TRP A 344 13.19 15.76 5.91
N GLN A 345 13.17 16.40 4.72
CA GLN A 345 11.93 16.49 3.93
C GLN A 345 11.47 15.13 3.41
N VAL A 346 12.38 14.32 2.88
CA VAL A 346 12.06 12.94 2.45
C VAL A 346 11.59 12.11 3.65
N MET A 347 12.25 12.20 4.80
CA MET A 347 11.86 11.51 6.02
C MET A 347 10.48 11.93 6.52
N ARG A 348 10.13 13.22 6.44
CA ARG A 348 8.80 13.71 6.80
C ARG A 348 7.71 13.09 5.94
N VAL A 349 7.91 13.06 4.61
CA VAL A 349 6.94 12.44 3.69
C VAL A 349 6.85 10.93 3.95
N ARG A 350 7.99 10.26 4.13
CA ARG A 350 8.03 8.83 4.48
C ARG A 350 7.33 8.51 5.78
N TYR A 351 7.45 9.36 6.79
CA TYR A 351 6.79 9.18 8.08
C TYR A 351 5.26 9.20 7.96
N MET A 352 4.71 10.03 7.07
CA MET A 352 3.27 10.09 6.84
C MET A 352 2.70 8.82 6.19
N ILE A 353 3.54 8.05 5.49
CA ILE A 353 3.12 6.91 4.67
C ILE A 353 3.50 5.57 5.31
N SER A 354 4.72 5.44 5.85
CA SER A 354 5.28 4.17 6.32
C SER A 354 4.95 3.91 7.80
N PRO A 355 4.17 2.86 8.13
CA PRO A 355 3.89 2.51 9.52
C PRO A 355 5.14 2.03 10.26
N GLN A 356 6.11 1.43 9.56
CA GLN A 356 7.38 0.98 10.15
C GLN A 356 8.22 2.14 10.64
N LEU A 357 8.25 3.23 9.87
CA LEU A 357 8.96 4.44 10.27
C LEU A 357 8.28 5.11 11.46
N GLN A 358 6.94 5.17 11.49
CA GLN A 358 6.21 5.66 12.66
C GLN A 358 6.52 4.84 13.91
N GLU A 359 6.56 3.52 13.80
CA GLU A 359 6.94 2.64 14.91
C GLU A 359 8.40 2.85 15.36
N ALA A 360 9.32 3.12 14.42
CA ALA A 360 10.70 3.46 14.76
C ALA A 360 10.78 4.72 15.63
N PHE A 361 10.03 5.77 15.27
CA PHE A 361 9.94 7.00 16.07
C PHE A 361 9.27 6.76 17.44
N ARG A 362 8.22 5.94 17.52
CA ARG A 362 7.57 5.58 18.80
C ARG A 362 8.52 4.81 19.71
N SER A 363 9.23 3.83 19.16
CA SER A 363 10.22 3.04 19.90
C SER A 363 11.37 3.90 20.42
N LEU A 364 11.84 4.85 19.59
CA LEU A 364 12.83 5.84 20.01
C LEU A 364 12.30 6.71 21.16
N HIS A 365 11.08 7.23 21.03
CA HIS A 365 10.44 8.04 22.08
C HIS A 365 10.35 7.26 23.40
N ALA A 366 9.90 6.00 23.37
CA ALA A 366 9.82 5.14 24.54
C ALA A 366 11.21 4.89 25.18
N THR A 367 12.24 4.71 24.35
CA THR A 367 13.63 4.55 24.81
C THR A 367 14.12 5.81 25.51
N ILE A 368 13.86 6.98 24.93
CA ILE A 368 14.20 8.27 25.54
C ILE A 368 13.50 8.43 26.88
N LEU A 369 12.19 8.15 26.95
CA LEU A 369 11.45 8.22 28.22
C LEU A 369 12.01 7.27 29.28
N THR A 370 12.45 6.08 28.89
CA THR A 370 13.08 5.12 29.81
C THR A 370 14.38 5.66 30.38
N ILE A 371 15.19 6.35 29.55
CA ILE A 371 16.44 6.99 29.99
C ILE A 371 16.14 8.19 30.88
N VAL A 372 15.21 9.04 30.46
CA VAL A 372 14.82 10.27 31.16
C VAL A 372 14.26 9.96 32.55
N ASN A 373 13.43 8.93 32.67
CA ASN A 373 12.80 8.51 33.92
C ASN A 373 13.65 7.52 34.74
N HIS A 374 14.89 7.26 34.35
CA HIS A 374 15.76 6.36 35.10
C HIS A 374 16.13 6.97 36.47
N PRO A 375 16.13 6.20 37.58
CA PRO A 375 16.39 6.74 38.93
C PRO A 375 17.75 7.43 39.11
N ARG A 376 18.71 7.14 38.22
CA ARG A 376 20.06 7.75 38.19
C ARG A 376 20.18 8.95 37.24
N CYS A 377 19.08 9.35 36.59
CA CYS A 377 19.07 10.46 35.66
C CYS A 377 19.04 11.80 36.41
N PRO A 378 19.91 12.79 36.10
CA PRO A 378 19.85 14.11 36.71
C PRO A 378 18.50 14.78 36.48
N ALA A 379 17.93 15.40 37.52
CA ALA A 379 16.59 16.03 37.49
C ALA A 379 16.45 17.14 36.43
N ALA A 380 17.55 17.69 35.92
CA ALA A 380 17.56 18.66 34.82
C ALA A 380 17.14 18.03 33.48
N ILE A 381 17.46 16.76 33.23
CA ILE A 381 17.24 16.11 31.93
C ILE A 381 15.73 15.95 31.62
N PRO A 382 14.88 15.47 32.53
CA PRO A 382 13.42 15.45 32.31
C PRO A 382 12.83 16.83 32.03
N SER A 383 13.27 17.84 32.78
CA SER A 383 12.78 19.22 32.61
C SER A 383 13.15 19.79 31.22
N ILE A 384 14.38 19.55 30.77
CA ILE A 384 14.85 19.97 29.44
C ILE A 384 14.09 19.20 28.35
N TYR A 385 13.90 17.89 28.52
CA TYR A 385 13.18 17.06 27.56
C TYR A 385 11.73 17.54 27.35
N GLU A 386 10.99 17.79 28.44
CA GLU A 386 9.61 18.28 28.34
C GLU A 386 9.53 19.68 27.73
N LYS A 387 10.49 20.57 28.01
CA LYS A 387 10.56 21.88 27.36
C LYS A 387 10.78 21.77 25.84
N ILE A 388 11.70 20.90 25.41
CA ILE A 388 11.96 20.65 23.99
C ILE A 388 10.71 20.06 23.34
N ARG A 389 10.09 19.06 23.98
CA ARG A 389 8.85 18.44 23.49
C ARG A 389 7.73 19.46 23.33
N ALA A 390 7.50 20.31 24.33
CA ALA A 390 6.48 21.35 24.28
C ALA A 390 6.76 22.41 23.20
N LEU A 391 8.04 22.76 22.99
CA LEU A 391 8.45 23.68 21.94
C LEU A 391 8.21 23.09 20.54
N VAL A 392 8.55 21.81 20.33
CA VAL A 392 8.28 21.09 19.08
C VAL A 392 6.78 20.96 18.82
N ALA A 393 5.99 20.64 19.84
CA ALA A 393 4.52 20.59 19.75
C ALA A 393 3.94 21.95 19.31
N LYS A 394 4.36 23.04 19.95
CA LYS A 394 3.93 24.40 19.58
C LYS A 394 4.29 24.80 18.16
N MET A 395 5.46 24.40 17.66
CA MET A 395 5.84 24.64 16.26
C MET A 395 4.94 23.87 15.28
N GLY A 396 4.51 22.66 15.65
CA GLY A 396 3.52 21.90 14.88
C GLY A 396 2.15 22.58 14.83
N ASP A 397 1.68 23.09 15.97
CA ASP A 397 0.39 23.78 16.06
C ASP A 397 0.38 25.12 15.33
N ALA A 398 1.47 25.90 15.44
CA ALA A 398 1.60 27.20 14.76
C ALA A 398 1.60 27.04 13.23
N ALA A 399 2.25 26.00 12.69
CA ALA A 399 2.23 25.68 11.27
C ALA A 399 0.83 25.23 10.78
N SER A 400 0.01 24.65 11.67
CA SER A 400 -1.35 24.21 11.37
C SER A 400 -2.34 25.38 11.36
N GLN A 401 -2.17 26.35 12.27
CA GLN A 401 -2.99 27.56 12.36
C GLN A 401 -2.77 28.50 11.15
N GLN A 402 -1.52 28.70 10.70
CA GLN A 402 -1.23 29.51 9.51
C GLN A 402 -1.82 28.97 8.20
N GLN A 403 -2.12 27.67 8.13
CA GLN A 403 -2.78 27.05 6.96
C GLN A 403 -4.31 27.14 7.01
N GLN A 404 -4.91 27.41 8.17
CA GLN A 404 -6.35 27.62 8.31
C GLN A 404 -6.77 29.06 8.02
N ASP A 405 -5.87 30.02 8.22
CA ASP A 405 -6.13 31.46 8.02
C ASP A 405 -5.89 31.95 6.58
N ALA A 406 -5.54 31.07 5.63
CA ALA A 406 -5.40 31.43 4.23
C ALA A 406 -6.77 31.44 3.53
N PRO A 407 -7.30 32.59 3.08
CA PRO A 407 -8.61 32.67 2.46
C PRO A 407 -8.53 32.10 1.03
N GLY A 408 -8.99 30.86 0.83
CA GLY A 408 -9.20 30.34 -0.53
C GLY A 408 -9.05 28.84 -0.80
N ALA A 409 -8.79 27.98 0.18
CA ALA A 409 -8.69 26.53 -0.06
C ALA A 409 -9.87 25.77 0.55
N GLY A 410 -10.98 25.71 -0.19
CA GLY A 410 -12.12 24.86 0.15
C GLY A 410 -11.74 23.37 0.09
N GLY A 411 -11.94 22.69 1.22
CA GLY A 411 -12.45 21.31 1.26
C GLY A 411 -11.54 20.22 0.72
N LEU A 412 -10.36 19.98 1.32
CA LEU A 412 -9.67 18.69 1.20
C LEU A 412 -9.02 18.29 2.52
N VAL A 413 -9.50 17.15 3.02
CA VAL A 413 -8.90 16.28 4.04
C VAL A 413 -8.94 16.82 5.48
N SER A 414 -9.86 16.24 6.25
CA SER A 414 -9.78 16.13 7.71
C SER A 414 -8.43 15.49 8.08
N ARG A 415 -7.44 16.32 8.40
CA ARG A 415 -6.16 15.89 8.97
C ARG A 415 -6.36 15.65 10.47
N CYS A 416 -6.50 14.40 10.86
CA CYS A 416 -6.32 14.01 12.26
C CYS A 416 -4.84 14.16 12.63
N ASN A 417 -4.61 14.87 13.73
CA ASN A 417 -3.34 15.16 14.36
C ASN A 417 -2.49 13.90 14.59
N VAL A 418 -1.18 14.04 14.37
CA VAL A 418 -0.15 13.24 15.03
C VAL A 418 0.76 14.25 15.75
N MET A 419 0.64 14.31 17.07
CA MET A 419 1.74 14.67 17.96
C MET A 419 2.33 13.41 18.55
#